data_AF-A0A956JCQ7-F1
#
_entry.id   AF-A0A956JCQ7-F1
#
_cell.length_a   1.000
_cell.length_b   1.000
_cell.length_c   1.000
_cell.angle_alpha   90.00
_cell.angle_beta   90.00
_cell.angle_gamma   90.00
#
_symmetry.space_group_name_H-M   'P 1'
#
loop_
_entity.id
_entity.type
_entity.pdbx_description
1 polymer ?
#
loop_
_entity_poly.entity_id
_entity_poly.type
_entity_poly.pdbx_seq_one_letter_code
_entity_poly.pdbx_strand_id
1 'polypeptide(L)'
;MTVLGMMGGCALSRSSDEEPSPTAQATPDPTPEGRVTPPEGPAESSTPADAQRVPPADDPSPLAANEGPDLSEDPPLDGLDPLILGDEDPIADSTDDPPFDDGTPAEARSVGIGRPTLAPELELLEHPRWIRHQRAPRETLRQIAIRYGVDEDKLREWNGLGPDDPAPQRHKRVRVWARRMPPPREPVQYTVAEGDTWWGVSLCHGVEPRDLRGYNWPWKKKMQPGAHLEIWIDPLVHDWIAAGPDPLPPDLAHGWRRGAVSIGSPNDGVLVNGLRIPDTEGVHLRMLKSSYGTSHAVEQLLLALQRFRERTRYPAEIEIGIGSMSLPRGGRIGSHLSHQSGRDVDIKLLRRPDVSPWQEIRGKRVEWRAVWDMVQAFSEVDVMVIFLDQRAQHRLFRAARESGATPEQIAAGRRLIQHSPGHEHHLHVRFGCGPFEPECIP
;
A
#
# COMPACT_ATOMS: atom_id res chain seq x y z
N MET A 1 -22.49 -28.85 -0.93
CA MET A 1 -21.53 -29.31 0.08
C MET A 1 -20.35 -28.37 0.05
N THR A 2 -20.41 -27.30 0.86
CA THR A 2 -19.35 -26.29 0.92
C THR A 2 -18.51 -26.61 2.14
N VAL A 3 -17.25 -26.99 1.94
CA VAL A 3 -16.29 -27.21 3.01
C VAL A 3 -15.94 -25.84 3.57
N LEU A 4 -16.57 -25.49 4.70
CA LEU A 4 -16.17 -24.37 5.53
C LEU A 4 -14.85 -24.77 6.19
N GLY A 5 -13.72 -24.42 5.55
CA GLY A 5 -12.42 -24.55 6.18
C GLY A 5 -12.37 -23.63 7.39
N MET A 6 -12.36 -24.21 8.59
CA MET A 6 -12.07 -23.49 9.82
C MET A 6 -10.70 -22.83 9.68
N MET A 7 -10.66 -21.53 9.37
CA MET A 7 -9.47 -20.74 9.61
C MET A 7 -9.36 -20.58 11.12
N GLY A 8 -8.30 -21.13 11.71
CA GLY A 8 -7.97 -20.93 13.12
C GLY A 8 -8.09 -19.45 13.49
N GLY A 9 -8.82 -19.18 14.57
CA GLY A 9 -8.94 -17.83 15.11
C GLY A 9 -7.56 -17.29 15.46
N CYS A 10 -7.30 -16.00 15.19
CA CYS A 10 -6.10 -15.34 15.72
C CYS A 10 -6.26 -15.21 17.23
N ALA A 11 -6.01 -16.29 17.97
CA ALA A 11 -5.79 -16.22 19.40
C ALA A 11 -4.31 -15.86 19.59
N LEU A 12 -4.01 -14.55 19.57
CA LEU A 12 -2.72 -14.06 20.03
C LEU A 12 -2.66 -14.34 21.53
N SER A 13 -1.93 -15.38 21.93
CA SER A 13 -1.74 -15.71 23.34
C SER A 13 -0.92 -14.60 24.00
N ARG A 14 -1.60 -13.69 24.69
CA ARG A 14 -0.95 -12.84 25.70
C ARG A 14 -0.48 -13.73 26.83
N SER A 15 0.83 -13.82 27.05
CA SER A 15 1.37 -14.28 28.32
C SER A 15 0.82 -13.35 29.40
N SER A 16 -0.05 -13.85 30.26
CA SER A 16 -0.64 -13.07 31.34
C SER A 16 0.43 -12.69 32.35
N ASP A 17 0.30 -11.47 32.86
CA ASP A 17 1.12 -10.85 33.88
C ASP A 17 1.40 -11.77 35.07
N GLU A 18 2.67 -11.86 35.46
CA GLU A 18 3.07 -12.36 36.78
C GLU A 18 3.24 -11.14 37.70
N GLU A 19 2.20 -10.83 38.48
CA GLU A 19 2.31 -9.88 39.59
C GLU A 19 3.30 -10.41 40.63
N PRO A 20 4.24 -9.58 41.13
CA PRO A 20 5.20 -10.03 42.14
C PRO A 20 4.59 -9.95 43.54
N SER A 21 4.58 -11.07 44.28
CA SER A 21 4.38 -11.07 45.73
C SER A 21 5.71 -10.89 46.49
N PRO A 22 5.72 -10.27 47.69
CA PRO A 22 6.90 -9.63 48.23
C PRO A 22 7.68 -10.45 49.28
N THR A 23 8.92 -9.99 49.50
CA THR A 23 9.78 -10.11 50.70
C THR A 23 10.50 -11.43 51.01
N ALA A 24 11.84 -11.41 50.94
CA ALA A 24 12.75 -11.75 52.05
C ALA A 24 14.19 -11.28 51.77
N GLN A 25 14.91 -10.96 52.84
CA GLN A 25 16.14 -10.16 52.89
C GLN A 25 17.45 -10.97 52.72
N ALA A 26 18.46 -10.25 52.22
CA ALA A 26 19.93 -10.36 52.29
C ALA A 26 20.62 -11.53 53.04
N THR A 27 21.69 -12.08 52.43
CA THR A 27 23.12 -12.04 52.89
C THR A 27 24.04 -12.88 51.97
N PRO A 28 25.38 -12.72 52.01
CA PRO A 28 26.22 -12.65 50.80
C PRO A 28 27.10 -13.88 50.50
N ASP A 29 27.71 -13.78 49.31
CA ASP A 29 28.81 -14.51 48.65
C ASP A 29 29.83 -15.26 49.56
N PRO A 30 30.45 -16.34 49.06
CA PRO A 30 31.77 -16.13 48.43
C PRO A 30 32.12 -17.02 47.22
N THR A 31 33.00 -16.47 46.38
CA THR A 31 33.83 -17.13 45.35
C THR A 31 34.90 -18.07 45.96
N PRO A 32 35.48 -19.01 45.19
CA PRO A 32 36.77 -18.71 44.53
C PRO A 32 37.04 -19.38 43.15
N GLU A 33 37.82 -18.64 42.36
CA GLU A 33 38.97 -19.02 41.51
C GLU A 33 39.00 -20.26 40.60
N GLY A 34 39.42 -20.04 39.35
CA GLY A 34 39.96 -21.08 38.45
C GLY A 34 40.32 -20.55 37.06
N ARG A 35 41.58 -20.12 36.88
CA ARG A 35 42.19 -19.58 35.65
C ARG A 35 43.21 -20.58 35.10
N VAL A 36 43.09 -21.09 33.88
CA VAL A 36 44.24 -21.57 33.06
C VAL A 36 43.89 -21.51 31.55
N THR A 37 44.80 -20.93 30.75
CA THR A 37 44.79 -20.81 29.26
C THR A 37 45.84 -21.78 28.62
N PRO A 38 46.18 -21.75 27.31
CA PRO A 38 46.16 -22.91 26.39
C PRO A 38 47.57 -23.40 26.00
N PRO A 39 47.69 -24.29 24.98
CA PRO A 39 48.72 -24.11 23.94
C PRO A 39 48.18 -24.39 22.52
N GLU A 40 48.45 -23.57 21.49
CA GLU A 40 49.62 -23.52 20.57
C GLU A 40 49.75 -24.72 19.59
N GLY A 41 49.88 -24.41 18.28
CA GLY A 41 49.96 -25.32 17.11
C GLY A 41 51.33 -26.01 16.92
N PRO A 42 51.89 -26.23 15.70
CA PRO A 42 51.47 -25.85 14.32
C PRO A 42 51.73 -26.94 13.22
N ALA A 43 51.79 -26.50 11.94
CA ALA A 43 52.45 -27.05 10.73
C ALA A 43 51.56 -27.76 9.67
N GLU A 44 51.34 -27.13 8.49
CA GLU A 44 52.06 -27.31 7.18
C GLU A 44 51.56 -28.55 6.40
N SER A 45 51.46 -28.63 5.07
CA SER A 45 51.58 -27.78 3.87
C SER A 45 51.17 -28.68 2.67
N SER A 46 50.60 -28.13 1.59
CA SER A 46 50.87 -28.49 0.17
C SER A 46 49.76 -28.03 -0.80
N THR A 47 50.12 -27.10 -1.69
CA THR A 47 49.50 -26.76 -3.00
C THR A 47 50.27 -27.50 -4.14
N PRO A 48 50.09 -27.25 -5.47
CA PRO A 48 49.12 -26.46 -6.27
C PRO A 48 48.63 -27.16 -7.59
N ALA A 49 47.88 -26.40 -8.41
CA ALA A 49 47.76 -26.37 -9.90
C ALA A 49 46.29 -26.45 -10.37
N ASP A 50 45.77 -25.73 -11.36
CA ASP A 50 46.40 -24.89 -12.40
C ASP A 50 45.36 -23.91 -13.01
N ALA A 51 45.90 -23.04 -13.86
CA ALA A 51 45.44 -21.72 -14.31
C ALA A 51 44.36 -21.65 -15.43
N GLN A 52 43.66 -20.49 -15.45
CA GLN A 52 43.32 -19.60 -16.60
C GLN A 52 42.46 -20.19 -17.77
N ARG A 53 41.57 -19.50 -18.48
CA ARG A 53 41.52 -18.12 -19.01
C ARG A 53 40.15 -17.93 -19.73
N VAL A 54 39.65 -16.69 -19.76
CA VAL A 54 38.64 -16.11 -20.69
C VAL A 54 39.43 -15.16 -21.63
N PRO A 55 38.99 -14.53 -22.78
CA PRO A 55 37.77 -14.54 -23.67
C PRO A 55 38.17 -14.84 -25.17
N PRO A 56 37.47 -14.48 -26.31
CA PRO A 56 36.46 -13.43 -26.56
C PRO A 56 35.27 -13.70 -27.52
N ALA A 57 34.51 -12.62 -27.72
CA ALA A 57 33.22 -12.43 -28.40
C ALA A 57 33.27 -12.51 -29.94
N ASP A 58 32.09 -12.76 -30.55
CA ASP A 58 31.55 -12.07 -31.74
C ASP A 58 30.10 -12.54 -32.04
N ASP A 59 29.22 -11.59 -32.40
CA ASP A 59 27.86 -11.71 -32.98
C ASP A 59 27.92 -12.32 -34.42
N PRO A 60 26.83 -12.67 -35.17
CA PRO A 60 25.45 -12.13 -35.11
C PRO A 60 24.28 -13.14 -35.32
N SER A 61 23.07 -12.58 -35.27
CA SER A 61 21.71 -13.11 -35.59
C SER A 61 21.57 -14.05 -36.81
N PRO A 62 20.41 -14.75 -36.94
CA PRO A 62 19.49 -14.29 -38.00
C PRO A 62 18.00 -14.25 -37.64
N LEU A 63 17.32 -13.39 -38.41
CA LEU A 63 15.89 -13.22 -38.62
C LEU A 63 15.18 -14.51 -39.08
N ALA A 64 13.92 -14.66 -38.67
CA ALA A 64 12.90 -15.36 -39.45
C ALA A 64 11.57 -14.60 -39.36
N ALA A 65 11.11 -14.18 -40.53
CA ALA A 65 9.90 -13.43 -40.79
C ALA A 65 8.63 -14.28 -40.62
N ASN A 66 7.52 -13.63 -40.32
CA ASN A 66 6.20 -14.11 -40.72
C ASN A 66 5.41 -12.94 -41.30
N GLU A 67 5.12 -13.06 -42.60
CA GLU A 67 4.33 -12.15 -43.41
C GLU A 67 2.82 -12.41 -43.20
N GLY A 68 2.03 -11.34 -43.27
CA GLY A 68 0.57 -11.36 -43.34
C GLY A 68 0.01 -9.94 -43.49
N PRO A 69 -1.11 -9.73 -44.19
CA PRO A 69 -1.10 -8.89 -45.39
C PRO A 69 -1.62 -7.45 -45.21
N ASP A 70 -1.13 -6.64 -46.14
CA ASP A 70 -1.54 -5.30 -46.57
C ASP A 70 -2.99 -5.24 -47.07
N LEU A 71 -3.74 -4.27 -46.57
CA LEU A 71 -4.91 -3.67 -47.22
C LEU A 71 -4.95 -2.17 -46.88
N SER A 72 -4.43 -1.37 -47.78
CA SER A 72 -4.68 0.06 -47.93
C SER A 72 -6.16 0.36 -48.19
N GLU A 73 -6.69 1.43 -47.59
CA GLU A 73 -7.23 2.62 -48.27
C GLU A 73 -8.03 3.49 -47.27
N ASP A 74 -7.58 4.72 -47.02
CA ASP A 74 -8.42 5.81 -46.53
C ASP A 74 -7.97 7.15 -47.19
N PRO A 75 -8.90 8.04 -47.58
CA PRO A 75 -8.66 9.17 -48.48
C PRO A 75 -8.14 10.45 -47.80
N PRO A 76 -7.66 11.46 -48.56
CA PRO A 76 -6.99 12.64 -48.02
C PRO A 76 -7.98 13.67 -47.44
N LEU A 77 -7.59 14.27 -46.31
CA LEU A 77 -8.24 15.43 -45.72
C LEU A 77 -7.58 16.71 -46.27
N ASP A 78 -8.24 17.32 -47.26
CA ASP A 78 -8.00 18.71 -47.65
C ASP A 78 -8.97 19.64 -46.90
N GLY A 79 -8.43 20.76 -46.41
CA GLY A 79 -9.19 22.00 -46.22
C GLY A 79 -9.45 22.42 -44.78
N LEU A 80 -8.45 23.03 -44.13
CA LEU A 80 -8.70 24.15 -43.21
C LEU A 80 -7.65 25.24 -43.46
N ASP A 81 -8.16 26.42 -43.85
CA ASP A 81 -7.42 27.67 -44.06
C ASP A 81 -6.78 28.21 -42.77
N PRO A 82 -5.72 29.04 -42.89
CA PRO A 82 -4.89 29.50 -41.79
C PRO A 82 -5.36 30.86 -41.21
N LEU A 83 -4.75 31.20 -40.07
CA LEU A 83 -4.72 32.50 -39.36
C LEU A 83 -5.71 32.62 -38.19
N ILE A 84 -5.17 32.61 -36.96
CA ILE A 84 -4.76 33.83 -36.26
C ILE A 84 -3.73 33.45 -35.18
N LEU A 85 -2.52 34.00 -35.34
CA LEU A 85 -1.49 34.09 -34.32
C LEU A 85 -1.96 35.07 -33.24
N GLY A 86 -1.89 34.67 -31.97
CA GLY A 86 -2.19 35.53 -30.83
C GLY A 86 -1.84 34.83 -29.52
N ASP A 87 -0.65 35.15 -29.03
CA ASP A 87 -0.20 35.09 -27.63
C ASP A 87 -0.15 33.70 -26.97
N GLU A 88 0.95 32.98 -27.24
CA GLU A 88 1.45 31.93 -26.35
C GLU A 88 2.16 32.59 -25.16
N ASP A 89 1.54 32.55 -23.98
CA ASP A 89 2.25 32.75 -22.73
C ASP A 89 3.28 31.62 -22.55
N PRO A 90 4.55 31.91 -22.22
CA PRO A 90 5.57 30.89 -22.06
C PRO A 90 5.27 30.05 -20.82
N ILE A 91 4.99 28.76 -21.02
CA ILE A 91 5.05 27.75 -19.95
C ILE A 91 6.52 27.67 -19.54
N ALA A 92 6.83 28.30 -18.41
CA ALA A 92 8.10 28.15 -17.74
C ALA A 92 8.31 26.66 -17.39
N ASP A 93 9.43 26.13 -17.88
CA ASP A 93 10.06 24.91 -17.39
C ASP A 93 10.44 25.12 -15.92
N SER A 94 9.54 24.77 -15.00
CA SER A 94 9.82 24.74 -13.56
C SER A 94 10.21 23.32 -13.18
N THR A 95 11.51 23.05 -13.25
CA THR A 95 12.18 22.02 -12.46
C THR A 95 12.29 22.51 -11.02
N ASP A 96 11.15 22.58 -10.34
CA ASP A 96 11.07 22.87 -8.91
C ASP A 96 10.11 21.86 -8.29
N ASP A 97 10.67 20.75 -7.81
CA ASP A 97 9.97 19.89 -6.85
C ASP A 97 9.61 20.73 -5.62
N PRO A 98 8.34 20.71 -5.15
CA PRO A 98 7.96 21.51 -4.02
C PRO A 98 8.73 21.06 -2.77
N PRO A 99 9.20 21.99 -1.93
CA PRO A 99 9.89 21.64 -0.70
C PRO A 99 8.94 20.89 0.25
N PHE A 100 9.49 19.83 0.85
CA PHE A 100 8.91 19.11 1.98
C PHE A 100 8.47 20.08 3.09
N ASP A 101 7.17 20.05 3.41
CA ASP A 101 6.52 20.37 4.69
C ASP A 101 6.72 21.80 5.27
N ASP A 102 5.67 22.63 5.21
CA ASP A 102 5.63 24.03 5.67
C ASP A 102 5.33 24.21 7.17
N GLY A 103 5.43 23.16 7.98
CA GLY A 103 5.46 23.31 9.43
C GLY A 103 4.14 23.77 10.05
N THR A 104 3.01 23.42 9.45
CA THR A 104 1.74 23.40 10.16
C THR A 104 1.78 22.31 11.26
N PRO A 105 1.33 22.60 12.50
CA PRO A 105 1.14 21.55 13.50
C PRO A 105 0.24 20.47 12.91
N ALA A 106 0.58 19.21 13.15
CA ALA A 106 -0.33 18.10 12.91
C ALA A 106 -1.48 18.16 13.92
N GLU A 107 -2.32 19.19 13.83
CA GLU A 107 -3.69 19.06 14.32
C GLU A 107 -4.25 17.83 13.61
N ALA A 108 -4.67 16.86 14.43
CA ALA A 108 -5.19 15.57 14.02
C ALA A 108 -5.89 15.69 12.66
N ARG A 109 -5.21 15.24 11.60
CA ARG A 109 -5.80 15.20 10.26
C ARG A 109 -7.05 14.34 10.41
N SER A 110 -8.21 14.97 10.46
CA SER A 110 -9.48 14.28 10.34
C SER A 110 -9.51 13.77 8.91
N VAL A 111 -9.18 12.50 8.75
CA VAL A 111 -9.19 11.82 7.47
C VAL A 111 -10.65 11.63 7.05
N GLY A 112 -11.15 12.52 6.19
CA GLY A 112 -12.53 12.54 5.68
C GLY A 112 -13.59 12.98 6.69
N ILE A 113 -14.80 13.29 6.21
CA ILE A 113 -16.00 13.50 7.05
C ILE A 113 -16.59 12.13 7.47
N GLY A 114 -15.80 11.05 7.36
CA GLY A 114 -16.04 9.75 7.99
C GLY A 114 -15.35 9.73 9.35
N ARG A 115 -15.87 8.97 10.32
CA ARG A 115 -15.39 8.95 11.71
C ARG A 115 -13.85 8.90 11.74
N PRO A 116 -13.14 9.86 12.38
CA PRO A 116 -11.69 9.81 12.43
C PRO A 116 -11.29 8.57 13.22
N THR A 117 -10.80 7.55 12.54
CA THR A 117 -10.05 6.49 13.18
C THR A 117 -8.82 7.17 13.76
N LEU A 118 -8.78 7.32 15.08
CA LEU A 118 -7.66 7.96 15.77
C LEU A 118 -6.40 7.23 15.33
N ALA A 119 -5.54 7.95 14.62
CA ALA A 119 -4.22 7.45 14.28
C ALA A 119 -3.53 7.02 15.58
N PRO A 120 -2.72 5.95 15.55
CA PRO A 120 -1.92 5.66 16.72
C PRO A 120 -1.09 6.89 17.05
N GLU A 121 -0.88 7.14 18.34
CA GLU A 121 -0.09 8.27 18.83
C GLU A 121 1.36 8.10 18.36
N LEU A 122 1.63 8.54 17.13
CA LEU A 122 2.97 8.74 16.62
C LEU A 122 3.49 10.00 17.33
N GLU A 123 4.55 9.85 18.12
CA GLU A 123 5.17 11.01 18.76
C GLU A 123 5.68 11.95 17.67
N LEU A 124 5.02 13.11 17.54
CA LEU A 124 5.44 14.20 16.68
C LEU A 124 6.17 15.22 17.55
N LEU A 125 7.46 15.38 17.27
CA LEU A 125 8.30 16.36 17.92
C LEU A 125 7.94 17.75 17.39
N GLU A 126 7.88 18.75 18.27
CA GLU A 126 7.67 20.16 17.88
C GLU A 126 8.68 20.63 16.83
N HIS A 127 9.92 20.14 16.94
CA HIS A 127 11.03 20.48 16.05
C HIS A 127 11.78 19.21 15.65
N PRO A 128 12.30 19.15 14.41
CA PRO A 128 13.09 18.01 13.97
C PRO A 128 14.39 17.91 14.77
N ARG A 129 14.82 16.69 15.07
CA ARG A 129 16.10 16.43 15.75
C ARG A 129 16.81 15.23 15.15
N TRP A 130 18.11 15.11 15.45
CA TRP A 130 18.88 13.92 15.10
C TRP A 130 18.48 12.75 15.99
N ILE A 131 17.89 11.73 15.37
CA ILE A 131 17.52 10.45 15.97
C ILE A 131 18.51 9.39 15.50
N ARG A 132 18.90 8.50 16.42
CA ARG A 132 19.75 7.34 16.12
C ARG A 132 18.88 6.09 16.10
N HIS A 133 18.39 5.71 14.93
CA HIS A 133 17.58 4.52 14.71
C HIS A 133 18.44 3.26 14.74
N GLN A 134 18.05 2.28 15.55
CA GLN A 134 18.64 0.95 15.49
C GLN A 134 17.88 0.12 14.45
N ARG A 135 18.56 -0.24 13.36
CA ARG A 135 17.91 -0.94 12.25
C ARG A 135 17.51 -2.36 12.63
N ALA A 136 16.24 -2.70 12.43
CA ALA A 136 15.71 -4.04 12.61
C ALA A 136 16.16 -5.01 11.50
N PRO A 137 16.09 -6.33 11.70
CA PRO A 137 16.41 -7.31 10.67
C PRO A 137 15.55 -7.10 9.43
N ARG A 138 16.19 -7.16 8.27
CA ARG A 138 15.54 -7.05 6.95
C ARG A 138 14.81 -5.73 6.69
N GLU A 139 14.91 -4.77 7.60
CA GLU A 139 14.44 -3.40 7.41
C GLU A 139 15.34 -2.68 6.38
N THR A 140 14.71 -2.05 5.39
CA THR A 140 15.38 -1.31 4.33
C THR A 140 15.49 0.18 4.67
N LEU A 141 16.40 0.91 4.01
CA LEU A 141 16.48 2.37 4.16
C LEU A 141 15.20 3.05 3.73
N ARG A 142 14.58 2.58 2.64
CA ARG A 142 13.26 3.01 2.19
C ARG A 142 12.21 2.92 3.30
N GLN A 143 12.10 1.76 3.96
CA GLN A 143 11.14 1.58 5.05
C GLN A 143 11.42 2.53 6.22
N ILE A 144 12.69 2.70 6.61
CA ILE A 144 13.06 3.66 7.66
C ILE A 144 12.65 5.07 7.25
N ALA A 145 13.00 5.49 6.03
CA ALA A 145 12.67 6.82 5.51
C ALA A 145 11.17 7.10 5.59
N ILE A 146 10.33 6.17 5.09
CA ILE A 146 8.87 6.31 5.11
C ILE A 146 8.33 6.38 6.55
N ARG A 147 8.77 5.48 7.45
CA ARG A 147 8.31 5.46 8.85
C ARG A 147 8.60 6.78 9.57
N TYR A 148 9.75 7.37 9.31
CA TYR A 148 10.15 8.66 9.88
C TYR A 148 9.61 9.88 9.10
N GLY A 149 8.93 9.65 7.96
CA GLY A 149 8.42 10.71 7.11
C GLY A 149 9.50 11.57 6.47
N VAL A 150 10.64 10.96 6.12
CA VAL A 150 11.77 11.63 5.46
C VAL A 150 12.03 11.03 4.08
N ASP A 151 12.73 11.77 3.24
CA ASP A 151 13.20 11.32 1.94
C ASP A 151 14.35 10.29 2.08
N GLU A 152 14.34 9.23 1.24
CA GLU A 152 15.37 8.17 1.30
C GLU A 152 16.75 8.68 0.87
N ASP A 153 16.81 9.55 -0.13
CA ASP A 153 18.09 10.08 -0.63
C ASP A 153 18.74 10.97 0.43
N LYS A 154 17.93 11.76 1.15
CA LYS A 154 18.42 12.51 2.32
C LYS A 154 18.87 11.59 3.44
N LEU A 155 18.14 10.51 3.71
CA LEU A 155 18.56 9.51 4.69
C LEU A 155 19.92 8.90 4.32
N ARG A 156 20.15 8.59 3.04
CA ARG A 156 21.43 8.09 2.54
C ARG A 156 22.55 9.12 2.71
N GLU A 157 22.30 10.36 2.30
CA GLU A 157 23.23 11.49 2.42
C GLU A 157 23.74 11.66 3.87
N TRP A 158 22.82 11.72 4.85
CA TRP A 158 23.18 11.90 6.26
C TRP A 158 24.01 10.76 6.88
N ASN A 159 23.96 9.59 6.24
CA ASN A 159 24.69 8.39 6.67
C ASN A 159 25.90 8.08 5.79
N GLY A 160 26.23 8.97 4.83
CA GLY A 160 27.37 8.78 3.93
C GLY A 160 27.22 7.56 3.03
N LEU A 161 25.99 7.26 2.60
CA LEU A 161 25.67 6.14 1.73
C LEU A 161 25.41 6.64 0.31
N GLY A 162 25.99 5.99 -0.69
CA GLY A 162 25.67 6.19 -2.10
C GLY A 162 24.30 5.62 -2.48
N PRO A 163 23.85 5.86 -3.74
CA PRO A 163 22.57 5.37 -4.25
C PRO A 163 22.44 3.84 -4.19
N ASP A 164 23.52 3.13 -4.49
CA ASP A 164 23.57 1.66 -4.53
C ASP A 164 24.13 1.03 -3.25
N ASP A 165 24.52 1.84 -2.27
CA ASP A 165 25.10 1.31 -1.04
C ASP A 165 24.04 0.49 -0.28
N PRO A 166 24.41 -0.71 0.20
CA PRO A 166 23.49 -1.53 0.95
C PRO A 166 23.16 -0.87 2.29
N ALA A 167 21.96 -1.14 2.80
CA ALA A 167 21.59 -0.70 4.14
C ALA A 167 22.63 -1.15 5.18
N PRO A 168 22.92 -0.34 6.22
CA PRO A 168 23.87 -0.71 7.29
C PRO A 168 23.56 -2.07 7.94
N GLN A 169 24.47 -2.69 8.70
CA GLN A 169 24.21 -4.01 9.32
C GLN A 169 23.23 -3.95 10.51
N ARG A 170 22.62 -5.09 10.91
CA ARG A 170 21.51 -5.26 11.93
C ARG A 170 21.75 -4.59 13.30
N HIS A 171 22.95 -4.10 13.57
CA HIS A 171 23.35 -3.46 14.83
C HIS A 171 23.97 -2.06 14.63
N LYS A 172 24.10 -1.61 13.38
CA LYS A 172 24.56 -0.26 13.07
C LYS A 172 23.40 0.72 13.15
N ARG A 173 23.67 1.87 13.74
CA ARG A 173 22.69 2.94 13.90
C ARG A 173 22.62 3.78 12.63
N VAL A 174 21.41 4.07 12.19
CA VAL A 174 21.12 5.01 11.11
C VAL A 174 20.75 6.35 11.74
N ARG A 175 21.36 7.43 11.27
CA ARG A 175 21.03 8.80 11.69
C ARG A 175 19.87 9.31 10.85
N VAL A 176 18.82 9.78 11.50
CA VAL A 176 17.64 10.33 10.86
C VAL A 176 17.39 11.72 11.43
N TRP A 177 17.18 12.71 10.57
CA TRP A 177 16.71 14.04 10.97
C TRP A 177 15.21 14.11 10.73
N ALA A 178 14.40 13.94 11.78
CA ALA A 178 12.95 13.80 11.64
C ALA A 178 12.19 14.48 12.79
N ARG A 179 10.95 14.88 12.48
CA ARG A 179 9.94 15.31 13.46
C ARG A 179 9.13 14.12 13.98
N ARG A 180 8.82 13.16 13.11
CA ARG A 180 8.05 11.96 13.46
C ARG A 180 8.97 10.92 14.09
N MET A 181 8.55 10.35 15.21
CA MET A 181 9.23 9.24 15.87
C MET A 181 8.30 8.01 15.92
N PRO A 182 8.42 7.10 14.94
CA PRO A 182 7.67 5.86 14.95
C PRO A 182 8.21 4.93 16.05
N PRO A 183 7.36 4.07 16.66
CA PRO A 183 7.85 3.05 17.57
C PRO A 183 8.84 2.12 16.85
N PRO A 184 9.93 1.73 17.52
CA PRO A 184 10.89 0.80 16.94
C PRO A 184 10.23 -0.57 16.73
N ARG A 185 10.62 -1.26 15.66
CA ARG A 185 10.25 -2.66 15.48
C ARG A 185 10.88 -3.50 16.59
N GLU A 186 10.12 -4.45 17.12
CA GLU A 186 10.56 -5.27 18.24
C GLU A 186 10.42 -6.78 17.94
N PRO A 187 11.31 -7.61 18.51
CA PRO A 187 11.22 -9.04 18.38
C PRO A 187 10.18 -9.63 19.34
N VAL A 188 9.28 -10.45 18.82
CA VAL A 188 8.35 -11.29 19.56
C VAL A 188 8.70 -12.76 19.31
N GLN A 189 8.63 -13.58 20.35
CA GLN A 189 8.75 -15.03 20.23
C GLN A 189 7.36 -15.63 20.06
N TYR A 190 7.20 -16.48 19.05
CA TYR A 190 5.94 -17.17 18.76
C TYR A 190 6.14 -18.68 18.76
N THR A 191 5.26 -19.40 19.46
CA THR A 191 5.26 -20.86 19.44
C THR A 191 4.25 -21.34 18.42
N VAL A 192 4.73 -22.09 17.42
CA VAL A 192 3.90 -22.62 16.33
C VAL A 192 2.84 -23.56 16.89
N ALA A 193 1.59 -23.31 16.56
CA ALA A 193 0.44 -24.14 16.87
C ALA A 193 0.17 -25.19 15.78
N GLU A 194 -0.67 -26.17 16.10
CA GLU A 194 -1.13 -27.14 15.11
C GLU A 194 -2.01 -26.45 14.04
N GLY A 195 -1.71 -26.74 12.76
CA GLY A 195 -2.43 -26.14 11.62
C GLY A 195 -1.88 -24.78 11.18
N ASP A 196 -0.89 -24.23 11.88
CA ASP A 196 -0.25 -22.99 11.48
C ASP A 196 0.41 -23.07 10.10
N THR A 197 0.39 -21.93 9.44
CA THR A 197 1.10 -21.74 8.19
C THR A 197 1.91 -20.45 8.28
N TRP A 198 3.00 -20.37 7.50
CA TRP A 198 3.76 -19.11 7.38
C TRP A 198 2.87 -17.93 7.00
N TRP A 199 1.82 -18.19 6.20
CA TRP A 199 0.84 -17.18 5.87
C TRP A 199 -0.01 -16.79 7.07
N GLY A 200 -0.65 -17.75 7.75
CA GLY A 200 -1.52 -17.47 8.90
C GLY A 200 -0.80 -16.73 10.03
N VAL A 201 0.40 -17.19 10.39
CA VAL A 201 1.23 -16.53 11.42
C VAL A 201 1.61 -15.12 10.99
N SER A 202 2.05 -14.94 9.74
CA SER A 202 2.34 -13.60 9.19
C SER A 202 1.15 -12.65 9.28
N LEU A 203 -0.06 -13.13 8.96
CA LEU A 203 -1.27 -12.32 9.04
C LEU A 203 -1.58 -11.90 10.47
N CYS A 204 -1.53 -12.81 11.44
CA CYS A 204 -1.85 -12.46 12.83
C CYS A 204 -0.81 -11.52 13.47
N HIS A 205 0.40 -11.41 12.91
CA HIS A 205 1.45 -10.52 13.43
C HIS A 205 1.75 -9.29 12.54
N GLY A 206 1.04 -9.10 11.42
CA GLY A 206 1.22 -7.93 10.57
C GLY A 206 2.57 -7.87 9.85
N VAL A 207 3.16 -9.02 9.51
CA VAL A 207 4.50 -9.11 8.89
C VAL A 207 4.45 -9.79 7.52
N GLU A 208 5.35 -9.42 6.61
CA GLU A 208 5.44 -10.08 5.30
C GLU A 208 5.94 -11.54 5.44
N PRO A 209 5.30 -12.53 4.77
CA PRO A 209 5.73 -13.94 4.83
C PRO A 209 7.17 -14.21 4.41
N ARG A 210 7.71 -13.38 3.51
CA ARG A 210 9.12 -13.46 3.11
C ARG A 210 10.04 -13.09 4.27
N ASP A 211 9.67 -12.09 5.04
CA ASP A 211 10.46 -11.60 6.16
C ASP A 211 10.35 -12.52 7.37
N LEU A 212 9.15 -13.03 7.67
CA LEU A 212 8.97 -14.05 8.72
C LEU A 212 9.86 -15.29 8.48
N ARG A 213 9.94 -15.78 7.24
CA ARG A 213 10.89 -16.86 6.87
C ARG A 213 12.34 -16.41 6.97
N GLY A 214 12.62 -15.14 6.64
CA GLY A 214 13.95 -14.55 6.68
C GLY A 214 14.51 -14.43 8.11
N TYR A 215 13.69 -13.99 9.07
CA TYR A 215 14.06 -13.96 10.50
C TYR A 215 14.42 -15.36 11.01
N ASN A 216 13.73 -16.37 10.48
CA ASN A 216 13.81 -17.74 10.92
C ASN A 216 14.70 -18.63 10.04
N TRP A 217 15.65 -18.06 9.29
CA TRP A 217 16.56 -18.87 8.47
C TRP A 217 17.48 -19.77 9.32
N PRO A 218 17.72 -21.05 8.93
CA PRO A 218 17.00 -21.81 7.91
C PRO A 218 15.57 -22.17 8.37
N TRP A 219 14.57 -21.91 7.52
CA TRP A 219 13.16 -21.92 7.92
C TRP A 219 12.40 -23.21 7.59
N LYS A 220 12.89 -24.08 6.69
CA LYS A 220 12.12 -25.21 6.13
C LYS A 220 11.50 -26.17 7.18
N LYS A 221 12.09 -26.29 8.36
CA LYS A 221 11.62 -27.18 9.45
C LYS A 221 11.00 -26.43 10.65
N LYS A 222 10.89 -25.10 10.59
CA LYS A 222 10.48 -24.29 11.74
C LYS A 222 8.97 -24.05 11.83
N MET A 223 8.20 -24.38 10.80
CA MET A 223 6.73 -24.39 10.87
C MET A 223 6.24 -25.77 11.30
N GLN A 224 6.67 -26.19 12.49
CA GLN A 224 6.25 -27.44 13.13
C GLN A 224 5.67 -27.10 14.50
N PRO A 225 4.56 -27.73 14.93
CA PRO A 225 3.97 -27.44 16.24
C PRO A 225 5.01 -27.53 17.37
N GLY A 226 5.01 -26.54 18.26
CA GLY A 226 5.96 -26.40 19.36
C GLY A 226 7.30 -25.74 19.00
N ALA A 227 7.59 -25.50 17.72
CA ALA A 227 8.79 -24.74 17.32
C ALA A 227 8.63 -23.25 17.67
N HIS A 228 9.73 -22.60 18.02
CA HIS A 228 9.77 -21.15 18.28
C HIS A 228 10.20 -20.38 17.03
N LEU A 229 9.45 -19.32 16.72
CA LEU A 229 9.74 -18.35 15.67
C LEU A 229 10.07 -17.00 16.29
N GLU A 230 11.13 -16.36 15.81
CA GLU A 230 11.39 -14.94 16.07
C GLU A 230 10.65 -14.12 15.02
N ILE A 231 9.82 -13.17 15.45
CA ILE A 231 9.02 -12.30 14.60
C ILE A 231 9.37 -10.86 14.92
N TRP A 232 9.83 -10.08 13.93
CA TRP A 232 10.03 -8.64 14.11
C TRP A 232 8.77 -7.92 13.68
N ILE A 233 8.01 -7.43 14.66
CA ILE A 233 6.74 -6.76 14.44
C ILE A 233 6.91 -5.24 14.36
N ASP A 234 6.00 -4.59 13.67
CA ASP A 234 5.70 -3.18 13.90
C ASP A 234 4.62 -3.09 14.97
N PRO A 235 4.92 -2.50 16.15
CA PRO A 235 3.95 -2.38 17.24
C PRO A 235 2.62 -1.75 16.79
N LEU A 236 2.66 -0.76 15.89
CA LEU A 236 1.45 -0.08 15.42
C LEU A 236 0.49 -1.03 14.71
N VAL A 237 1.02 -1.82 13.78
CA VAL A 237 0.22 -2.76 12.97
C VAL A 237 -0.17 -3.97 13.82
N HIS A 238 0.76 -4.48 14.62
CA HIS A 238 0.54 -5.63 15.47
C HIS A 238 -0.56 -5.38 16.51
N ASP A 239 -0.49 -4.26 17.23
CA ASP A 239 -1.48 -3.94 18.27
C ASP A 239 -2.84 -3.62 17.66
N TRP A 240 -2.86 -3.00 16.48
CA TRP A 240 -4.09 -2.78 15.73
C TRP A 240 -4.76 -4.10 15.34
N ILE A 241 -4.00 -5.09 14.85
CA ILE A 241 -4.48 -6.45 14.58
C ILE A 241 -4.98 -7.13 15.87
N ALA A 242 -4.20 -7.03 16.95
CA ALA A 242 -4.51 -7.67 18.22
C ALA A 242 -5.78 -7.10 18.87
N ALA A 243 -6.12 -5.85 18.61
CA ALA A 243 -7.31 -5.20 19.12
C ALA A 243 -8.62 -5.64 18.44
N GLY A 244 -8.60 -6.62 17.52
CA GLY A 244 -9.80 -7.26 16.97
C GLY A 244 -10.37 -6.54 15.73
N PRO A 245 -11.64 -6.72 15.34
CA PRO A 245 -12.24 -5.97 14.21
C PRO A 245 -12.40 -4.47 14.53
N ASP A 246 -12.38 -3.59 13.52
CA ASP A 246 -12.66 -2.15 13.69
C ASP A 246 -14.02 -1.89 14.36
N PRO A 247 -14.18 -0.78 15.11
CA PRO A 247 -15.49 -0.33 15.59
C PRO A 247 -16.29 0.25 14.41
N LEU A 248 -16.57 -0.58 13.41
CA LEU A 248 -17.53 -0.31 12.37
C LEU A 248 -18.96 -0.37 12.96
N PRO A 249 -19.94 0.25 12.30
CA PRO A 249 -21.35 0.01 12.58
C PRO A 249 -21.63 -1.51 12.71
N PRO A 250 -22.33 -1.97 13.78
CA PRO A 250 -22.51 -3.39 14.08
C PRO A 250 -23.13 -4.23 12.93
N ASP A 251 -23.80 -3.59 11.99
CA ASP A 251 -24.40 -4.18 10.80
C ASP A 251 -23.39 -4.54 9.70
N LEU A 252 -22.22 -3.89 9.67
CA LEU A 252 -21.16 -4.14 8.67
C LEU A 252 -19.97 -4.94 9.22
N ALA A 253 -19.78 -4.98 10.53
CA ALA A 253 -18.58 -5.53 11.19
C ALA A 253 -18.41 -7.07 11.14
N HIS A 254 -19.29 -7.82 10.46
CA HIS A 254 -19.26 -9.29 10.50
C HIS A 254 -18.10 -9.86 9.66
N GLY A 255 -16.96 -10.13 10.32
CA GLY A 255 -15.88 -10.98 9.81
C GLY A 255 -14.64 -10.27 9.25
N TRP A 256 -14.49 -8.96 9.48
CA TRP A 256 -13.45 -8.16 8.82
C TRP A 256 -12.20 -8.08 9.70
N ARG A 257 -11.04 -8.46 9.13
CA ARG A 257 -9.76 -8.44 9.84
C ARG A 257 -9.09 -7.07 9.64
N ARG A 258 -8.61 -6.48 10.73
CA ARG A 258 -7.67 -5.35 10.71
C ARG A 258 -6.30 -5.79 10.20
N GLY A 259 -5.46 -4.80 9.93
CA GLY A 259 -4.04 -5.01 9.63
C GLY A 259 -3.75 -5.26 8.16
N ALA A 260 -4.70 -5.02 7.25
CA ALA A 260 -4.39 -4.96 5.84
C ALA A 260 -3.76 -3.59 5.56
N VAL A 261 -2.46 -3.55 5.24
CA VAL A 261 -1.67 -2.31 5.17
C VAL A 261 -0.87 -2.19 3.88
N SER A 262 -0.73 -0.95 3.42
CA SER A 262 0.11 -0.61 2.27
C SER A 262 1.57 -0.48 2.68
N ILE A 263 2.47 -1.03 1.86
CA ILE A 263 3.91 -0.76 1.93
C ILE A 263 4.36 -0.20 0.58
N GLY A 264 5.01 0.96 0.58
CA GLY A 264 5.50 1.62 -0.62
C GLY A 264 4.44 2.43 -1.36
N SER A 265 4.68 2.69 -2.64
CA SER A 265 3.82 3.51 -3.49
C SER A 265 2.81 2.66 -4.28
N PRO A 266 1.75 3.27 -4.82
CA PRO A 266 0.77 2.60 -5.68
C PRO A 266 1.34 1.80 -6.87
N ASN A 267 2.49 2.22 -7.41
CA ASN A 267 3.18 1.67 -8.57
C ASN A 267 4.47 0.89 -8.25
N ASP A 268 4.89 0.87 -6.99
CA ASP A 268 6.04 0.08 -6.50
C ASP A 268 5.82 -0.23 -5.01
N GLY A 269 4.89 -1.16 -4.78
CA GLY A 269 4.39 -1.46 -3.45
C GLY A 269 3.85 -2.86 -3.30
N VAL A 270 3.57 -3.21 -2.05
CA VAL A 270 3.09 -4.51 -1.58
C VAL A 270 1.89 -4.27 -0.68
N LEU A 271 0.95 -5.21 -0.70
CA LEU A 271 -0.18 -5.24 0.23
C LEU A 271 0.07 -6.36 1.24
N VAL A 272 0.22 -6.00 2.51
CA VAL A 272 0.31 -6.98 3.60
C VAL A 272 -1.09 -7.26 4.12
N ASN A 273 -1.42 -8.54 4.32
CA ASN A 273 -2.72 -8.98 4.87
C ASN A 273 -3.93 -8.44 4.10
N GLY A 274 -3.85 -8.38 2.76
CA GLY A 274 -4.87 -7.75 1.92
C GLY A 274 -6.30 -8.16 2.27
N LEU A 275 -7.15 -7.17 2.51
CA LEU A 275 -8.56 -7.34 2.82
C LEU A 275 -9.33 -7.44 1.50
N ARG A 276 -10.03 -8.57 1.28
CA ARG A 276 -10.94 -8.68 0.14
C ARG A 276 -12.10 -7.70 0.35
N ILE A 277 -12.46 -6.96 -0.70
CA ILE A 277 -13.70 -6.19 -0.71
C ILE A 277 -14.86 -7.16 -0.37
N PRO A 278 -15.67 -6.86 0.66
CA PRO A 278 -16.82 -7.67 1.04
C PRO A 278 -17.89 -7.71 -0.05
N ASP A 279 -18.61 -8.83 -0.10
CA ASP A 279 -19.78 -8.94 -0.97
C ASP A 279 -20.87 -7.99 -0.43
N THR A 280 -21.24 -7.00 -1.22
CA THR A 280 -22.14 -5.91 -0.82
C THR A 280 -23.30 -5.84 -1.80
N GLU A 281 -24.53 -5.69 -1.30
CA GLU A 281 -25.71 -5.57 -2.16
C GLU A 281 -25.60 -4.38 -3.12
N GLY A 282 -26.00 -4.57 -4.38
CA GLY A 282 -25.90 -3.54 -5.42
C GLY A 282 -24.48 -3.24 -5.88
N VAL A 283 -23.49 -4.08 -5.52
CA VAL A 283 -22.09 -4.01 -5.95
C VAL A 283 -21.68 -5.34 -6.58
N HIS A 284 -21.06 -5.28 -7.75
CA HIS A 284 -20.57 -6.46 -8.45
C HIS A 284 -19.04 -6.42 -8.61
N LEU A 285 -18.35 -7.33 -7.92
CA LEU A 285 -16.90 -7.52 -8.05
C LEU A 285 -16.57 -8.25 -9.34
N ARG A 286 -16.06 -7.51 -10.35
CA ARG A 286 -15.74 -8.07 -11.67
C ARG A 286 -14.48 -8.92 -11.66
N MET A 287 -13.54 -8.62 -10.77
CA MET A 287 -12.22 -9.25 -10.72
C MET A 287 -11.91 -9.76 -9.31
N LEU A 288 -12.53 -10.88 -8.91
CA LEU A 288 -12.37 -11.45 -7.56
C LEU A 288 -10.92 -11.74 -7.14
N LYS A 289 -10.03 -11.99 -8.10
CA LYS A 289 -8.60 -12.25 -7.83
C LYS A 289 -7.81 -10.98 -7.51
N SER A 290 -8.30 -9.82 -7.95
CA SER A 290 -7.68 -8.52 -7.72
C SER A 290 -8.58 -7.57 -6.92
N SER A 291 -9.54 -8.08 -6.14
CA SER A 291 -10.44 -7.26 -5.32
C SER A 291 -9.96 -7.14 -3.87
N TYR A 292 -8.66 -6.94 -3.66
CA TYR A 292 -8.05 -6.81 -2.33
C TYR A 292 -7.47 -5.41 -2.13
N GLY A 293 -7.63 -4.87 -0.94
CA GLY A 293 -7.11 -3.57 -0.57
C GLY A 293 -6.60 -3.52 0.86
N THR A 294 -6.14 -2.35 1.28
CA THR A 294 -5.88 -2.08 2.70
C THR A 294 -7.20 -1.96 3.45
N SER A 295 -7.18 -2.14 4.78
CA SER A 295 -8.41 -2.04 5.58
C SER A 295 -9.00 -0.64 5.45
N HIS A 296 -8.13 0.37 5.46
CA HIS A 296 -8.52 1.77 5.23
C HIS A 296 -9.14 1.99 3.86
N ALA A 297 -8.46 1.62 2.78
CA ALA A 297 -8.97 1.85 1.42
C ALA A 297 -10.30 1.13 1.16
N VAL A 298 -10.48 -0.09 1.69
CA VAL A 298 -11.75 -0.83 1.58
C VAL A 298 -12.85 -0.15 2.40
N GLU A 299 -12.57 0.31 3.63
CA GLU A 299 -13.53 1.06 4.44
C GLU A 299 -13.97 2.35 3.75
N GLN A 300 -13.03 3.14 3.24
CA GLN A 300 -13.32 4.39 2.53
C GLN A 300 -14.12 4.15 1.25
N LEU A 301 -13.84 3.07 0.51
CA LEU A 301 -14.63 2.66 -0.64
C LEU A 301 -16.08 2.37 -0.24
N LEU A 302 -16.30 1.52 0.76
CA LEU A 302 -17.65 1.14 1.19
C LEU A 302 -18.43 2.35 1.72
N LEU A 303 -17.78 3.23 2.49
CA LEU A 303 -18.38 4.47 2.97
C LEU A 303 -18.77 5.41 1.82
N ALA A 304 -17.92 5.55 0.81
CA ALA A 304 -18.25 6.34 -0.38
C ALA A 304 -19.41 5.73 -1.17
N LEU A 305 -19.47 4.40 -1.31
CA LEU A 305 -20.58 3.71 -1.97
C LEU A 305 -21.89 3.88 -1.20
N GLN A 306 -21.86 3.82 0.13
CA GLN A 306 -23.02 4.11 0.98
C GLN A 306 -23.51 5.55 0.75
N ARG A 307 -22.60 6.53 0.86
CA ARG A 307 -22.91 7.96 0.64
C ARG A 307 -23.43 8.25 -0.76
N PHE A 308 -22.93 7.53 -1.75
CA PHE A 308 -23.45 7.58 -3.11
C PHE A 308 -24.89 7.10 -3.16
N ARG A 309 -25.20 5.96 -2.54
CA ARG A 309 -26.58 5.41 -2.49
C ARG A 309 -27.54 6.33 -1.73
N GLU A 310 -27.08 7.03 -0.70
CA GLU A 310 -27.88 7.99 0.07
C GLU A 310 -28.26 9.25 -0.71
N ARG A 311 -27.42 9.70 -1.66
CA ARG A 311 -27.65 10.95 -2.41
C ARG A 311 -28.24 10.77 -3.80
N THR A 312 -27.97 9.63 -4.43
CA THR A 312 -28.26 9.46 -5.86
C THR A 312 -29.70 9.04 -6.12
N ARG A 313 -30.18 9.32 -7.33
CA ARG A 313 -31.42 8.72 -7.88
C ARG A 313 -31.14 7.57 -8.85
N TYR A 314 -29.88 7.12 -8.92
CA TYR A 314 -29.50 5.99 -9.76
C TYR A 314 -30.20 4.70 -9.29
N PRO A 315 -30.83 3.92 -10.19
CA PRO A 315 -31.60 2.73 -9.80
C PRO A 315 -30.76 1.74 -8.98
N ALA A 316 -31.34 1.25 -7.88
CA ALA A 316 -30.66 0.32 -6.97
C ALA A 316 -30.42 -1.05 -7.62
N GLU A 317 -31.27 -1.43 -8.58
CA GLU A 317 -31.22 -2.69 -9.32
C GLU A 317 -30.04 -2.75 -10.31
N ILE A 318 -29.45 -1.59 -10.65
CA ILE A 318 -28.25 -1.55 -11.48
C ILE A 318 -27.03 -1.58 -10.55
N GLU A 319 -26.35 -2.73 -10.57
CA GLU A 319 -25.14 -2.96 -9.77
C GLU A 319 -23.98 -2.05 -10.20
N ILE A 320 -23.24 -1.57 -9.21
CA ILE A 320 -22.00 -0.82 -9.41
C ILE A 320 -20.88 -1.83 -9.66
N GLY A 321 -20.29 -1.80 -10.85
CA GLY A 321 -19.20 -2.70 -11.22
C GLY A 321 -17.86 -2.25 -10.67
N ILE A 322 -17.29 -3.00 -9.73
CA ILE A 322 -15.93 -2.78 -9.21
C ILE A 322 -14.94 -3.65 -10.00
N GLY A 323 -13.91 -3.03 -10.55
CA GLY A 323 -12.83 -3.65 -11.29
C GLY A 323 -11.69 -4.11 -10.37
N SER A 324 -10.45 -3.90 -10.81
CA SER A 324 -9.27 -4.26 -10.02
C SER A 324 -9.05 -3.26 -8.89
N MET A 325 -8.70 -3.76 -7.71
CA MET A 325 -8.15 -2.99 -6.60
C MET A 325 -6.68 -3.34 -6.39
N SER A 326 -6.40 -4.57 -5.94
CA SER A 326 -5.06 -5.15 -5.87
C SER A 326 -5.11 -6.67 -5.73
N LEU A 327 -3.99 -7.35 -6.00
CA LEU A 327 -3.82 -8.77 -5.65
C LEU A 327 -3.79 -8.96 -4.13
N PRO A 328 -4.02 -10.18 -3.61
CA PRO A 328 -4.03 -10.42 -2.15
C PRO A 328 -2.74 -10.04 -1.41
N ARG A 329 -1.63 -9.92 -2.15
CA ARG A 329 -0.31 -9.51 -1.65
C ARG A 329 0.24 -8.27 -2.36
N GLY A 330 -0.59 -7.61 -3.15
CA GLY A 330 -0.12 -6.50 -3.97
C GLY A 330 0.78 -6.92 -5.13
N GLY A 331 1.62 -6.00 -5.58
CA GLY A 331 2.48 -6.15 -6.74
C GLY A 331 1.77 -5.96 -8.07
N ARG A 332 2.54 -6.09 -9.16
CA ARG A 332 2.10 -5.75 -10.53
C ARG A 332 0.93 -6.61 -11.02
N ILE A 333 -0.06 -5.95 -11.66
CA ILE A 333 -1.27 -6.59 -12.19
C ILE A 333 -1.33 -6.41 -13.71
N GLY A 334 -0.87 -7.41 -14.47
CA GLY A 334 -0.89 -7.34 -15.93
C GLY A 334 -0.22 -6.06 -16.45
N SER A 335 -0.95 -5.29 -17.24
CA SER A 335 -0.50 -4.01 -17.81
C SER A 335 -0.76 -2.78 -16.92
N HIS A 336 -1.40 -2.92 -15.77
CA HIS A 336 -1.67 -1.78 -14.88
C HIS A 336 -0.35 -1.22 -14.34
N LEU A 337 -0.20 0.10 -14.38
CA LEU A 337 0.99 0.80 -13.86
C LEU A 337 0.97 0.87 -12.33
N SER A 338 -0.22 1.03 -11.73
CA SER A 338 -0.47 1.03 -10.29
C SER A 338 -1.25 -0.21 -9.82
N HIS A 339 -2.10 -0.11 -8.78
CA HIS A 339 -2.80 -1.23 -8.13
C HIS A 339 -1.90 -2.18 -7.34
N GLN A 340 -0.66 -1.79 -7.05
CA GLN A 340 0.30 -2.70 -6.42
C GLN A 340 0.19 -2.72 -4.89
N SER A 341 -0.36 -1.68 -4.28
CA SER A 341 -0.28 -1.50 -2.82
C SER A 341 -1.64 -1.51 -2.12
N GLY A 342 -2.71 -1.93 -2.81
CA GLY A 342 -4.05 -2.04 -2.23
C GLY A 342 -4.80 -0.72 -2.03
N ARG A 343 -4.40 0.36 -2.71
CA ARG A 343 -4.99 1.71 -2.56
C ARG A 343 -5.67 2.26 -3.81
N ASP A 344 -5.49 1.64 -4.97
CA ASP A 344 -6.17 2.03 -6.21
C ASP A 344 -7.38 1.11 -6.43
N VAL A 345 -8.50 1.62 -6.93
CA VAL A 345 -9.65 0.82 -7.35
C VAL A 345 -10.26 1.35 -8.63
N ASP A 346 -10.54 0.44 -9.56
CA ASP A 346 -11.32 0.76 -10.76
C ASP A 346 -12.80 0.63 -10.50
N ILE A 347 -13.57 1.65 -10.85
CA ILE A 347 -15.03 1.64 -10.74
C ILE A 347 -15.61 1.91 -12.12
N LYS A 348 -16.36 0.96 -12.66
CA LYS A 348 -16.99 1.11 -13.99
C LYS A 348 -17.89 2.35 -13.98
N LEU A 349 -17.83 3.15 -15.06
CA LEU A 349 -18.77 4.26 -15.22
C LEU A 349 -20.21 3.75 -15.19
N LEU A 350 -21.11 4.55 -14.63
CA LEU A 350 -22.50 4.17 -14.42
C LEU A 350 -23.26 4.20 -15.74
N ARG A 351 -23.89 3.07 -16.10
CA ARG A 351 -24.68 2.93 -17.33
C ARG A 351 -25.98 3.70 -17.21
N ARG A 352 -26.43 4.38 -18.27
CA ARG A 352 -27.81 4.87 -18.31
C ARG A 352 -28.82 3.70 -18.29
N PRO A 353 -29.95 3.80 -17.55
CA PRO A 353 -30.89 2.69 -17.40
C PRO A 353 -31.40 2.11 -18.72
N ASP A 354 -31.60 2.95 -19.74
CA ASP A 354 -32.10 2.58 -21.08
C ASP A 354 -31.05 1.93 -22.00
N VAL A 355 -29.77 1.94 -21.63
CA VAL A 355 -28.69 1.35 -22.43
C VAL A 355 -28.59 -0.16 -22.14
N SER A 356 -28.37 -1.00 -23.15
CA SER A 356 -28.24 -2.45 -22.92
C SER A 356 -26.98 -2.81 -22.10
N PRO A 357 -27.03 -3.78 -21.16
CA PRO A 357 -25.86 -4.22 -20.38
C PRO A 357 -24.67 -4.73 -21.21
N TRP A 358 -24.93 -5.23 -22.42
CA TRP A 358 -23.93 -5.79 -23.33
C TRP A 358 -23.11 -4.72 -24.06
N GLN A 359 -23.55 -3.46 -23.99
CA GLN A 359 -22.90 -2.37 -24.67
C GLN A 359 -21.78 -1.76 -23.82
N GLU A 360 -20.72 -1.34 -24.48
CA GLU A 360 -19.62 -0.64 -23.85
C GLU A 360 -20.11 0.68 -23.23
N ILE A 361 -19.75 0.90 -21.96
CA ILE A 361 -20.17 2.10 -21.22
C ILE A 361 -19.10 3.18 -21.43
N ARG A 362 -19.39 4.14 -22.31
CA ARG A 362 -18.64 5.39 -22.48
C ARG A 362 -19.49 6.49 -23.11
N GLY A 363 -19.02 7.73 -23.02
CA GLY A 363 -19.60 8.87 -23.72
C GLY A 363 -21.08 9.07 -23.39
N LYS A 364 -21.96 9.02 -24.41
CA LYS A 364 -23.41 9.29 -24.26
C LYS A 364 -24.19 8.18 -23.52
N ARG A 365 -23.56 7.02 -23.29
CA ARG A 365 -24.17 5.86 -22.62
C ARG A 365 -24.01 5.88 -21.10
N VAL A 366 -23.26 6.85 -20.59
CA VAL A 366 -22.97 7.04 -19.16
C VAL A 366 -24.03 7.94 -18.53
N GLU A 367 -24.50 7.58 -17.34
CA GLU A 367 -25.37 8.42 -16.52
C GLU A 367 -24.52 9.44 -15.75
N TRP A 368 -24.13 10.52 -16.42
CA TRP A 368 -23.18 11.51 -15.89
C TRP A 368 -23.66 12.22 -14.64
N ARG A 369 -24.97 12.34 -14.41
CA ARG A 369 -25.50 12.93 -13.17
C ARG A 369 -25.21 12.02 -11.98
N ALA A 370 -25.42 10.71 -12.14
CA ALA A 370 -25.06 9.74 -11.11
C ALA A 370 -23.54 9.62 -10.94
N VAL A 371 -22.74 9.73 -12.00
CA VAL A 371 -21.28 9.77 -11.86
C VAL A 371 -20.83 11.03 -11.09
N TRP A 372 -21.51 12.16 -11.26
CA TRP A 372 -21.26 13.35 -10.45
C TRP A 372 -21.60 13.13 -8.97
N ASP A 373 -22.74 12.52 -8.66
CA ASP A 373 -23.09 12.12 -7.29
C ASP A 373 -22.00 11.22 -6.69
N MET A 374 -21.50 10.25 -7.46
CA MET A 374 -20.41 9.35 -7.03
C MET A 374 -19.13 10.13 -6.70
N VAL A 375 -18.71 11.07 -7.55
CA VAL A 375 -17.55 11.93 -7.30
C VAL A 375 -17.72 12.75 -6.03
N GLN A 376 -18.93 13.26 -5.78
CA GLN A 376 -19.23 14.00 -4.57
C GLN A 376 -19.20 13.09 -3.33
N ALA A 377 -19.60 11.82 -3.44
CA ALA A 377 -19.48 10.87 -2.34
C ALA A 377 -18.01 10.55 -2.04
N PHE A 378 -17.18 10.43 -3.08
CA PHE A 378 -15.74 10.23 -2.94
C PHE A 378 -15.00 11.45 -2.37
N SER A 379 -15.48 12.67 -2.63
CA SER A 379 -14.85 13.89 -2.08
C SER A 379 -15.05 14.05 -0.57
N GLU A 380 -15.91 13.23 0.05
CA GLU A 380 -16.18 13.25 1.49
C GLU A 380 -15.38 12.19 2.27
N VAL A 381 -14.70 11.29 1.57
CA VAL A 381 -13.83 10.24 2.13
C VAL A 381 -12.36 10.51 1.78
N ASP A 382 -11.45 9.66 2.25
CA ASP A 382 -10.01 9.81 2.00
C ASP A 382 -9.57 9.34 0.60
N VAL A 383 -10.06 10.02 -0.43
CA VAL A 383 -9.59 9.88 -1.81
C VAL A 383 -8.59 10.98 -2.12
N MET A 384 -7.42 10.58 -2.63
CA MET A 384 -6.38 11.50 -3.08
C MET A 384 -6.65 12.01 -4.49
N VAL A 385 -7.04 11.11 -5.39
CA VAL A 385 -7.22 11.41 -6.81
C VAL A 385 -8.16 10.42 -7.47
N ILE A 386 -8.92 10.91 -8.45
CA ILE A 386 -9.72 10.11 -9.38
C ILE A 386 -9.18 10.37 -10.79
N PHE A 387 -8.59 9.36 -11.43
CA PHE A 387 -8.20 9.48 -12.83
C PHE A 387 -9.37 9.19 -13.74
N LEU A 388 -9.57 10.09 -14.71
CA LEU A 388 -10.62 10.04 -15.70
C LEU A 388 -10.16 10.72 -17.00
N ASP A 389 -10.52 10.17 -18.15
CA ASP A 389 -10.15 10.76 -19.44
C ASP A 389 -10.71 12.19 -19.60
N GLN A 390 -9.98 13.08 -20.27
CA GLN A 390 -10.34 14.50 -20.39
C GLN A 390 -11.70 14.68 -21.08
N ARG A 391 -12.04 13.84 -22.07
CA ARG A 391 -13.35 13.89 -22.76
C ARG A 391 -14.48 13.46 -21.83
N ALA A 392 -14.22 12.54 -20.91
CA ALA A 392 -15.18 12.14 -19.87
C ALA A 392 -15.36 13.25 -18.83
N GLN A 393 -14.27 13.90 -18.39
CA GLN A 393 -14.33 15.06 -17.50
C GLN A 393 -15.22 16.19 -18.04
N HIS A 394 -15.10 16.53 -19.34
CA HIS A 394 -15.95 17.54 -19.96
C HIS A 394 -17.45 17.22 -19.86
N ARG A 395 -17.83 15.94 -19.99
CA ARG A 395 -19.22 15.49 -19.88
C ARG A 395 -19.69 15.50 -18.42
N LEU A 396 -18.84 15.04 -17.51
CA LEU A 396 -19.10 15.06 -16.08
C LEU A 396 -19.35 16.49 -15.59
N PHE A 397 -18.45 17.44 -15.84
CA PHE A 397 -18.60 18.82 -15.38
C PHE A 397 -19.73 19.58 -16.10
N ARG A 398 -20.13 19.15 -17.29
CA ARG A 398 -21.36 19.65 -17.92
C ARG A 398 -22.58 19.17 -17.14
N ALA A 399 -22.68 17.87 -16.88
CA ALA A 399 -23.78 17.28 -16.12
C ALA A 399 -23.87 17.84 -14.69
N ALA A 400 -22.73 18.08 -14.04
CA ALA A 400 -22.66 18.71 -12.72
C ALA A 400 -23.32 20.10 -12.71
N ARG A 401 -22.98 20.96 -13.69
CA ARG A 401 -23.59 22.30 -13.83
C ARG A 401 -25.09 22.22 -14.13
N GLU A 402 -25.49 21.33 -15.04
CA GLU A 402 -26.90 21.09 -15.37
C GLU A 402 -27.69 20.55 -14.17
N SER A 403 -27.02 19.92 -13.20
CA SER A 403 -27.62 19.40 -11.97
C SER A 403 -27.60 20.42 -10.82
N GLY A 404 -27.15 21.66 -11.07
CA GLY A 404 -27.13 22.73 -10.07
C GLY A 404 -25.93 22.70 -9.12
N ALA A 405 -24.83 22.03 -9.48
CA ALA A 405 -23.61 22.04 -8.66
C ALA A 405 -23.07 23.47 -8.48
N THR A 406 -22.71 23.81 -7.25
CA THR A 406 -22.13 25.11 -6.89
C THR A 406 -20.72 25.28 -7.48
N PRO A 407 -20.24 26.52 -7.68
CA PRO A 407 -18.87 26.77 -8.10
C PRO A 407 -17.83 26.09 -7.20
N GLU A 408 -18.06 26.05 -5.89
CA GLU A 408 -17.19 25.41 -4.90
C GLU A 408 -17.11 23.90 -5.09
N GLN A 409 -18.25 23.25 -5.32
CA GLN A 409 -18.30 21.81 -5.62
C GLN A 409 -17.59 21.49 -6.95
N ILE A 410 -17.79 22.31 -7.98
CA ILE A 410 -17.08 22.14 -9.26
C ILE A 410 -15.56 22.31 -9.07
N ALA A 411 -15.12 23.31 -8.29
CA ALA A 411 -13.71 23.52 -7.99
C ALA A 411 -13.11 22.35 -7.20
N ALA A 412 -13.84 21.81 -6.21
CA ALA A 412 -13.43 20.62 -5.47
C ALA A 412 -13.30 19.40 -6.39
N GLY A 413 -14.29 19.14 -7.25
CA GLY A 413 -14.23 18.06 -8.24
C GLY A 413 -13.05 18.20 -9.20
N ARG A 414 -12.68 19.43 -9.60
CA ARG A 414 -11.50 19.68 -10.45
C ARG A 414 -10.16 19.41 -9.75
N ARG A 415 -10.08 19.60 -8.43
CA ARG A 415 -8.89 19.23 -7.65
C ARG A 415 -8.76 17.72 -7.47
N LEU A 416 -9.90 17.04 -7.32
CA LEU A 416 -9.96 15.60 -7.11
C LEU A 416 -9.73 14.80 -8.41
N ILE A 417 -10.17 15.32 -9.56
CA ILE A 417 -10.13 14.59 -10.82
C ILE A 417 -8.92 15.01 -11.66
N GLN A 418 -8.12 14.02 -12.05
CA GLN A 418 -6.96 14.23 -12.92
C GLN A 418 -7.13 13.52 -14.26
N HIS A 419 -6.58 14.12 -15.31
CA HIS A 419 -6.57 13.48 -16.62
C HIS A 419 -5.59 12.32 -16.64
N SER A 420 -6.06 11.16 -17.12
CA SER A 420 -5.21 10.06 -17.53
C SER A 420 -5.76 9.41 -18.81
N PRO A 421 -4.96 9.28 -19.88
CA PRO A 421 -5.41 8.64 -21.12
C PRO A 421 -5.95 7.22 -20.90
N GLY A 422 -6.95 6.81 -21.69
CA GLY A 422 -7.53 5.45 -21.63
C GLY A 422 -8.58 5.22 -20.53
N HIS A 423 -8.76 6.18 -19.61
CA HIS A 423 -9.76 6.12 -18.55
C HIS A 423 -11.15 6.60 -19.05
N GLU A 424 -11.62 6.03 -20.15
CA GLU A 424 -12.89 6.41 -20.80
C GLU A 424 -14.10 5.62 -20.29
N HIS A 425 -13.86 4.52 -19.57
CA HIS A 425 -14.86 3.51 -19.21
C HIS A 425 -15.00 3.27 -17.70
N HIS A 426 -14.08 3.81 -16.90
CA HIS A 426 -14.03 3.65 -15.46
C HIS A 426 -13.44 4.90 -14.80
N LEU A 427 -13.74 5.05 -13.51
CA LEU A 427 -13.03 5.92 -12.59
C LEU A 427 -11.91 5.08 -11.97
N HIS A 428 -10.66 5.52 -12.08
CA HIS A 428 -9.57 4.96 -11.29
C HIS A 428 -9.43 5.81 -10.04
N VAL A 429 -9.83 5.29 -8.89
CA VAL A 429 -9.84 6.00 -7.62
C VAL A 429 -8.62 5.59 -6.79
N ARG A 430 -7.87 6.54 -6.25
CA ARG A 430 -6.77 6.29 -5.32
C ARG A 430 -7.09 6.83 -3.94
N PHE A 431 -7.01 5.97 -2.94
CA PHE A 431 -7.18 6.32 -1.53
C PHE A 431 -5.88 6.79 -0.89
N GLY A 432 -6.03 7.56 0.19
CA GLY A 432 -4.93 8.01 1.04
C GLY A 432 -4.24 6.88 1.80
N CYS A 433 -3.14 7.24 2.48
CA CYS A 433 -2.48 6.33 3.41
C CYS A 433 -3.30 6.22 4.69
N GLY A 434 -3.62 4.99 5.08
CA GLY A 434 -4.34 4.75 6.32
C GLY A 434 -3.53 5.14 7.56
N PRO A 435 -4.19 5.47 8.69
CA PRO A 435 -3.52 5.86 9.93
C PRO A 435 -2.57 4.80 10.50
N PHE A 436 -2.86 3.51 10.24
CA PHE A 436 -2.05 2.36 10.65
C PHE A 436 -1.18 1.82 9.50
N GLU A 437 -0.88 2.64 8.50
CA GLU A 437 -0.02 2.29 7.37
C GLU A 437 1.30 3.09 7.41
N PRO A 438 2.18 2.86 8.40
CA PRO A 438 3.36 3.68 8.63
C PRO A 438 4.42 3.57 7.53
N GLU A 439 4.26 2.63 6.60
CA GLU A 439 5.14 2.40 5.45
C GLU A 439 4.44 2.69 4.11
N CYS A 440 3.29 3.36 4.14
CA CYS A 440 2.61 3.83 2.94
C CYS A 440 3.24 5.11 2.38
N ILE A 441 3.37 5.18 1.06
CA ILE A 441 3.79 6.39 0.33
C ILE A 441 2.56 7.00 -0.36
N PRO A 442 2.22 8.28 -0.08
CA PRO A 442 1.09 8.98 -0.69
C PRO A 442 1.11 8.97 -2.22
#